data_AF-A0A9J7BY66-F1
#
_entry.id   AF-A0A9J7BY66-F1
#
_cell.length_a   1.000
_cell.length_b   1.000
_cell.length_c   1.000
_cell.angle_alpha   90.00
_cell.angle_beta   90.00
_cell.angle_gamma   90.00
#
_symmetry.space_group_name_H-M   'P 1'
#
loop_
_entity.id
_entity.type
_entity.pdbx_description
1 polymer ?
#
loop_
_entity_poly.entity_id
_entity_poly.type
_entity_poly.pdbx_seq_one_letter_code
_entity_poly.pdbx_strand_id
1 'polypeptide(L)'
;MKRAIALVLLLSSAWAWGQKTRYGQANYVPITVQVQSSRLVNRCDSEGRVTACGFAQQITAVIDGKKLILEENGFRKALLSAGEYHARMADVQTAGKYESERTIELQLPDGKTRWYLVVGESQ
;
A
#
# COMPACT_ATOMS: atom_id res chain seq x y z
N MET A 1 -15.06 50.36 6.15
CA MET A 1 -14.38 49.18 6.74
C MET A 1 -15.14 47.88 6.43
N LYS A 2 -15.26 47.44 5.16
CA LYS A 2 -16.00 46.19 4.82
C LYS A 2 -15.45 45.43 3.59
N ARG A 3 -14.25 45.76 3.09
CA ARG A 3 -13.70 45.14 1.86
C ARG A 3 -12.39 44.38 2.05
N ALA A 4 -11.88 44.27 3.28
CA ALA A 4 -10.62 43.58 3.57
C ALA A 4 -10.78 42.12 4.02
N ILE A 5 -12.01 41.62 4.22
CA ILE A 5 -12.25 40.31 4.83
C ILE A 5 -12.15 39.16 3.81
N ALA A 6 -12.42 39.42 2.53
CA ALA A 6 -12.44 38.38 1.50
C ALA A 6 -11.05 37.81 1.15
N LEU A 7 -9.98 38.59 1.34
CA LEU A 7 -8.61 38.16 0.99
C LEU A 7 -7.99 37.23 2.04
N VAL A 8 -8.44 37.28 3.30
CA VAL A 8 -7.92 36.42 4.38
C VAL A 8 -8.46 34.97 4.28
N LEU A 9 -9.67 34.79 3.75
CA LEU A 9 -10.30 33.48 3.58
C LEU A 9 -9.75 32.66 2.40
N LEU A 10 -9.14 33.31 1.41
CA LEU A 10 -8.56 32.62 0.23
C LEU A 10 -7.14 32.09 0.47
N LEU A 11 -6.46 32.53 1.54
CA LEU A 11 -5.10 32.11 1.88
C LEU A 11 -5.04 30.92 2.84
N SER A 12 -6.16 30.53 3.47
CA SER A 12 -6.21 29.45 4.47
C SER A 12 -6.46 28.05 3.89
N SER A 13 -6.83 27.93 2.61
CA SER A 13 -7.02 26.63 1.95
C SER A 13 -5.72 25.93 1.57
N ALA A 14 -4.57 26.62 1.62
CA ALA A 14 -3.26 26.04 1.29
C ALA A 14 -2.66 25.19 2.43
N TRP A 15 -3.22 25.21 3.64
CA TRP A 15 -2.66 24.54 4.83
C TRP A 15 -3.38 23.24 5.22
N ALA A 16 -4.17 22.65 4.33
CA ALA A 16 -4.87 21.40 4.61
C ALA A 16 -4.08 20.13 4.27
N TRP A 17 -3.04 20.19 3.41
CA TRP A 17 -2.28 19.01 2.98
C TRP A 17 -0.84 19.04 3.46
N GLY A 18 -0.68 19.08 4.78
CA GLY A 18 0.60 18.96 5.44
C GLY A 18 0.49 18.14 6.71
N GLN A 19 -0.32 17.06 6.71
CA GLN A 19 -0.26 16.09 7.79
C GLN A 19 1.11 15.42 7.75
N LYS A 20 2.03 15.96 8.57
CA LYS A 20 3.26 15.28 8.97
C LYS A 20 2.88 13.91 9.48
N THR A 21 3.13 12.89 8.67
CA THR A 21 3.00 11.52 9.10
C THR A 21 4.07 11.27 10.16
N ARG A 22 3.65 11.14 11.42
CA ARG A 22 4.49 10.60 12.48
C ARG A 22 4.75 9.13 12.15
N TYR A 23 5.90 8.82 11.57
CA TYR A 23 6.36 7.43 11.47
C TYR A 23 7.72 7.29 12.13
N GLY A 24 7.72 6.59 13.27
CA GLY A 24 8.92 6.13 13.93
C GLY A 24 9.56 4.98 13.15
N GLN A 25 10.85 5.15 12.86
CA GLN A 25 11.88 4.12 12.71
C GLN A 25 11.48 2.81 11.99
N ALA A 26 11.40 2.88 10.66
CA ALA A 26 12.03 1.92 9.75
C ALA A 26 12.35 2.71 8.46
N ASN A 27 13.27 2.25 7.61
CA ASN A 27 13.60 2.92 6.36
C ASN A 27 12.42 2.81 5.39
N TYR A 28 11.43 3.68 5.54
CA TYR A 28 10.24 3.74 4.70
C TYR A 28 10.51 4.64 3.51
N VAL A 29 10.43 4.07 2.30
CA VAL A 29 10.51 4.85 1.06
C VAL A 29 9.08 5.11 0.56
N PRO A 30 8.64 6.37 0.43
CA PRO A 30 7.32 6.67 -0.14
C PRO A 30 7.30 6.33 -1.64
N ILE A 31 6.25 5.65 -2.07
CA ILE A 31 6.06 5.23 -3.48
C ILE A 31 4.60 5.43 -3.91
N THR A 32 4.39 5.47 -5.22
CA THR A 32 3.06 5.48 -5.84
C THR A 32 2.76 4.11 -6.43
N VAL A 33 1.58 3.57 -6.11
CA VAL A 33 1.13 2.25 -6.60
C VAL A 33 -0.11 2.44 -7.45
N GLN A 34 0.02 2.18 -8.75
CA GLN A 34 -1.12 2.21 -9.67
C GLN A 34 -1.74 0.81 -9.77
N VAL A 35 -2.82 0.55 -9.02
CA VAL A 35 -3.57 -0.71 -9.07
C VAL A 35 -4.32 -0.79 -10.41
N GLN A 36 -4.06 -1.86 -11.16
CA GLN A 36 -4.71 -2.15 -12.44
C GLN A 36 -5.88 -3.12 -12.28
N SER A 37 -5.70 -4.15 -11.45
CA SER A 37 -6.73 -5.16 -11.20
C SER A 37 -6.58 -5.79 -9.82
N SER A 38 -7.68 -6.32 -9.30
CA SER A 38 -7.75 -6.98 -8.00
C SER A 38 -8.61 -8.24 -8.09
N ARG A 39 -8.15 -9.34 -7.49
CA ARG A 39 -8.89 -10.60 -7.40
C ARG A 39 -8.70 -11.27 -6.04
N LEU A 40 -9.59 -12.18 -5.67
CA LEU A 40 -9.38 -13.09 -4.54
C LEU A 40 -8.68 -14.36 -5.04
N VAL A 41 -7.71 -14.83 -4.27
CA VAL A 41 -7.02 -16.11 -4.49
C VAL A 41 -7.17 -16.96 -3.23
N ASN A 42 -7.31 -18.27 -3.40
CA ASN A 42 -7.24 -19.20 -2.27
C ASN A 42 -5.78 -19.32 -1.84
N ARG A 43 -5.52 -19.08 -0.56
CA ARG A 43 -4.21 -19.27 0.06
C ARG A 43 -4.36 -20.16 1.28
N CYS A 44 -3.42 -21.08 1.45
CA CYS A 44 -3.32 -21.91 2.63
C CYS A 44 -1.93 -21.71 3.23
N ASP A 45 -1.88 -21.24 4.47
CA ASP A 45 -0.65 -21.06 5.21
C ASP A 45 -0.51 -22.21 6.21
N SER A 46 0.68 -22.79 6.27
CA SER A 46 1.01 -23.84 7.23
C SER A 46 2.03 -23.34 8.24
N GLU A 47 1.66 -23.34 9.52
CA GLU A 47 2.58 -23.07 10.62
C GLU A 47 2.62 -24.30 11.55
N GLY A 48 3.72 -25.05 11.47
CA GLY A 48 3.85 -26.33 12.17
C GLY A 48 2.82 -27.37 11.69
N ARG A 49 1.89 -27.76 12.57
CA ARG A 49 0.84 -28.77 12.29
C ARG A 49 -0.52 -28.17 11.95
N VAL A 50 -0.64 -26.84 11.95
CA VAL A 50 -1.90 -26.15 11.67
C VAL A 50 -1.86 -25.61 10.25
N THR A 51 -2.91 -25.91 9.48
CA THR A 51 -3.13 -25.33 8.15
C THR A 51 -4.35 -24.44 8.21
N ALA A 52 -4.18 -23.16 7.89
CA ALA A 52 -5.26 -22.19 7.76
C ALA A 52 -5.43 -21.85 6.29
N CYS A 53 -6.62 -22.13 5.74
CA CYS A 53 -6.99 -21.75 4.37
C CYS A 53 -8.00 -20.62 4.38
N GLY A 54 -7.82 -19.67 3.46
CA GLY A 54 -8.72 -18.54 3.28
C GLY A 54 -8.54 -17.87 1.93
N PHE A 55 -9.25 -16.76 1.74
CA PHE A 55 -9.07 -15.90 0.58
C PHE A 55 -8.08 -14.80 0.93
N ALA A 56 -7.02 -14.67 0.14
CA ALA A 56 -6.14 -13.51 0.14
C ALA A 56 -6.48 -12.64 -1.08
N GLN A 57 -6.24 -11.34 -0.95
CA GLN A 57 -6.37 -10.43 -2.07
C GLN A 57 -5.06 -10.44 -2.88
N GLN A 58 -5.16 -10.63 -4.19
CA GLN A 58 -4.06 -10.45 -5.12
C GLN A 58 -4.36 -9.26 -6.04
N ILE A 59 -3.42 -8.33 -6.14
CA ILE A 59 -3.51 -7.16 -7.00
C ILE A 59 -2.39 -7.17 -8.03
N THR A 60 -2.72 -6.69 -9.23
CA THR A 60 -1.73 -6.34 -10.24
C THR A 60 -1.59 -4.83 -10.22
N ALA A 61 -0.37 -4.35 -10.03
CA ALA A 61 -0.10 -2.92 -9.89
C ALA A 61 1.14 -2.51 -10.70
N VAL A 62 1.23 -1.24 -11.05
CA VAL A 62 2.42 -0.64 -11.63
C VAL A 62 3.11 0.23 -10.58
N ILE A 63 4.39 -0.03 -10.34
CA ILE A 63 5.25 0.71 -9.41
C ILE A 63 6.55 0.98 -10.14
N ASP A 64 6.98 2.24 -10.21
CA ASP A 64 8.19 2.67 -10.95
C ASP A 64 8.24 2.13 -12.40
N GLY A 65 7.08 2.11 -13.07
CA GLY A 65 6.94 1.62 -14.45
C GLY A 65 6.97 0.09 -14.59
N LYS A 66 7.17 -0.67 -13.50
CA LYS A 66 7.17 -2.13 -13.49
C LYS A 66 5.81 -2.67 -13.07
N LYS A 67 5.32 -3.68 -13.78
CA LYS A 67 4.08 -4.37 -13.43
C LYS A 67 4.37 -5.49 -12.45
N LEU A 68 3.87 -5.35 -11.23
CA LEU A 68 4.07 -6.27 -10.11
C LEU A 68 2.77 -6.97 -9.73
N ILE A 69 2.91 -8.19 -9.24
CA ILE A 69 1.85 -8.95 -8.60
C ILE A 69 2.09 -8.87 -7.10
N LEU A 70 1.11 -8.32 -6.38
CA LEU A 70 1.16 -8.16 -4.94
C LEU A 70 0.07 -9.00 -4.29
N GLU A 71 0.37 -9.65 -3.17
CA GLU A 71 -0.57 -10.45 -2.40
C GLU A 71 -0.68 -9.94 -0.98
N GLU A 72 -1.91 -9.77 -0.47
CA GLU A 72 -2.16 -9.25 0.87
C GLU A 72 -1.55 -10.20 1.93
N ASN A 73 -0.85 -9.62 2.90
CA ASN A 73 -0.30 -10.35 4.03
C ASN A 73 -1.39 -10.67 5.07
N GLY A 74 -2.39 -11.45 4.66
CA GLY A 74 -3.52 -11.87 5.49
C GLY A 74 -4.72 -12.34 4.68
N PHE A 75 -5.72 -12.88 5.38
CA PHE A 75 -6.98 -13.30 4.77
C PHE A 75 -8.02 -12.17 4.78
N ARG A 76 -8.55 -11.83 3.62
CA ARG A 76 -9.60 -10.82 3.47
C ARG A 76 -10.49 -11.13 2.26
N LYS A 77 -11.78 -10.82 2.40
CA LYS A 77 -12.79 -10.98 1.34
C LYS A 77 -13.11 -9.67 0.61
N ALA A 78 -12.22 -8.69 0.63
CA ALA A 78 -12.44 -7.36 0.05
C ALA A 78 -11.41 -7.07 -1.03
N LEU A 79 -11.86 -6.46 -2.12
CA LEU A 79 -11.01 -6.04 -3.24
C LEU A 79 -10.73 -4.54 -3.15
N LEU A 80 -9.60 -4.13 -3.73
CA LEU A 80 -9.28 -2.73 -4.01
C LEU A 80 -9.82 -2.39 -5.40
N SER A 81 -10.32 -1.17 -5.53
CA SER A 81 -10.63 -0.60 -6.83
C SER A 81 -9.34 -0.36 -7.62
N ALA A 82 -9.43 -0.36 -8.95
CA ALA A 82 -8.33 0.15 -9.77
C ALA A 82 -8.15 1.65 -9.51
N GLY A 83 -6.91 2.12 -9.48
CA GLY A 83 -6.60 3.50 -9.15
C GLY A 83 -5.20 3.67 -8.58
N GLU A 84 -4.87 4.94 -8.32
CA GLU A 84 -3.61 5.31 -7.69
C GLU A 84 -3.74 5.26 -6.16
N TYR A 85 -2.74 4.68 -5.51
CA TYR A 85 -2.64 4.62 -4.06
C TYR A 85 -1.27 5.11 -3.61
N HIS A 86 -1.26 5.89 -2.53
CA HIS A 86 -0.03 6.16 -1.80
C HIS A 86 0.38 4.92 -1.02
N ALA A 87 1.66 4.60 -1.04
CA ALA A 87 2.20 3.50 -0.28
C ALA A 87 3.60 3.82 0.26
N ARG A 88 4.06 2.95 1.14
CA ARG A 88 5.44 2.92 1.59
C ARG A 88 6.02 1.53 1.41
N MET A 89 7.24 1.47 0.92
CA MET A 89 8.00 0.24 0.84
C MET A 89 8.71 0.02 2.18
N ALA A 90 8.50 -1.14 2.79
CA ALA A 90 9.29 -1.61 3.91
C ALA A 90 10.39 -2.53 3.36
N ASP A 91 11.64 -2.17 3.63
CA ASP A 91 12.79 -2.82 3.02
C ASP A 91 13.06 -4.23 3.55
N VAL A 92 13.78 -4.94 2.69
CA VAL A 92 14.00 -6.37 2.54
C VAL A 92 14.56 -7.06 3.79
N GLN A 93 13.81 -8.02 4.35
CA GLN A 93 14.49 -9.12 5.03
C GLN A 93 15.01 -10.06 3.94
N THR A 94 16.33 -10.04 3.73
CA THR A 94 17.00 -11.08 2.95
C THR A 94 16.94 -12.36 3.79
N ALA A 95 15.98 -13.24 3.50
CA ALA A 95 15.95 -14.58 4.08
C ALA A 95 17.20 -15.41 3.66
N GLY A 96 17.95 -14.94 2.65
CA GLY A 96 19.27 -15.45 2.29
C GLY A 96 19.94 -14.61 1.20
N LYS A 97 21.12 -15.05 0.73
CA LYS A 97 21.91 -14.36 -0.32
C LYS A 97 21.17 -14.20 -1.66
N TYR A 98 20.17 -15.04 -1.91
CA TYR A 98 19.45 -15.12 -3.18
C TYR A 98 17.95 -14.82 -3.04
N GLU A 99 17.48 -14.50 -1.84
CA GLU A 99 16.06 -14.27 -1.55
C GLU A 99 15.87 -12.83 -1.09
N SER A 100 14.94 -12.14 -1.73
CA SER A 100 14.50 -10.81 -1.30
C SER A 100 13.00 -10.82 -1.10
N GLU A 101 12.55 -10.68 0.14
CA GLU A 101 11.15 -10.40 0.43
C GLU A 101 10.93 -8.88 0.40
N ARG A 102 9.94 -8.41 -0.36
CA ARG A 102 9.56 -7.00 -0.38
C ARG A 102 8.12 -6.85 0.06
N THR A 103 7.91 -5.96 1.02
CA THR A 103 6.57 -5.69 1.55
C THR A 103 6.20 -4.23 1.31
N ILE A 104 5.00 -4.04 0.78
CA ILE A 104 4.44 -2.74 0.43
C ILE A 104 3.25 -2.50 1.33
N GLU A 105 3.24 -1.37 2.02
CA GLU A 105 2.10 -0.93 2.79
C GLU A 105 1.34 0.16 2.05
N LEU A 106 0.16 -0.19 1.56
CA LEU A 106 -0.78 0.71 0.90
C LEU A 106 -1.57 1.51 1.92
N GLN A 107 -1.67 2.81 1.72
CA GLN A 107 -2.54 3.71 2.46
C GLN A 107 -3.87 3.88 1.75
N LEU A 108 -4.96 3.59 2.47
CA LEU A 108 -6.32 3.63 1.94
C LEU A 108 -7.00 4.98 2.23
N PRO A 109 -8.03 5.35 1.46
CA PRO A 109 -8.78 6.61 1.68
C PRO A 109 -9.45 6.72 3.05
N ASP A 110 -9.73 5.59 3.71
CA ASP A 110 -10.29 5.55 5.07
C ASP A 110 -9.24 5.73 6.18
N GLY A 111 -7.99 6.05 5.80
CA GLY A 111 -6.87 6.23 6.71
C GLY A 111 -6.27 4.91 7.23
N LYS A 112 -6.82 3.75 6.86
CA LYS A 112 -6.24 2.45 7.21
C LYS A 112 -5.13 2.07 6.25
N THR A 113 -4.30 1.11 6.65
CA THR A 113 -3.26 0.55 5.80
C THR A 113 -3.44 -0.94 5.57
N ARG A 114 -2.86 -1.43 4.48
CA ARG A 114 -2.82 -2.86 4.14
C ARG A 114 -1.43 -3.23 3.63
N TRP A 115 -0.92 -4.37 4.08
CA TRP A 115 0.39 -4.87 3.74
C TRP A 115 0.28 -5.91 2.64
N TYR A 116 1.16 -5.81 1.65
CA TYR A 116 1.22 -6.72 0.53
C TYR A 116 2.65 -7.17 0.28
N LEU A 117 2.82 -8.46 0.01
CA LEU A 117 4.06 -9.06 -0.43
C LEU A 117 4.17 -8.97 -1.95
N VAL A 118 5.35 -8.62 -2.45
CA VAL A 118 5.66 -8.75 -3.88
C VAL A 118 5.87 -10.23 -4.18
N VAL A 119 4.94 -10.84 -4.91
CA VAL A 119 4.96 -12.28 -5.24
C VAL A 119 5.31 -12.55 -6.70
N GLY A 120 5.44 -11.52 -7.54
CA GLY A 120 5.90 -11.66 -8.92
C GLY A 120 6.06 -10.35 -9.67
N GLU A 121 6.75 -10.40 -10.80
CA GLU A 121 6.87 -9.33 -11.78
C GLU A 121 6.32 -9.86 -13.12
N SER A 122 5.37 -9.13 -13.71
CA SER A 122 4.83 -9.40 -15.05
C SER A 122 5.62 -8.55 -16.04
N GLN A 123 6.03 -9.16 -17.15
CA GLN A 123 6.41 -8.40 -18.34
C GLN A 123 5.21 -7.63 -18.91
#